data_AF-A0A535XN83-F1
#
_entry.id   AF-A0A535XN83-F1
#
_cell.length_a   1.000
_cell.length_b   1.000
_cell.length_c   1.000
_cell.angle_alpha   90.00
_cell.angle_beta   90.00
_cell.angle_gamma   90.00
#
_symmetry.space_group_name_H-M   'P 1'
#
loop_
_entity.id
_entity.type
_entity.pdbx_description
1 polymer ?
#
loop_
_entity_poly.entity_id
_entity_poly.type
_entity_poly.pdbx_seq_one_letter_code
_entity_poly.pdbx_strand_id
1 'polypeptide(L)'
;MLADLARELWAANEDVAQACSAHPFVRGLAEGTLPLTSFRSFVAQDAYFLEAFARAYGSALARSPDRHGLEAFHALIGGVLDELKLHAAYAARWE
;
A
#
# COMPACT_ATOMS: atom_id res chain seq x y z
N MET A 1 -2.97 -15.74 20.35
CA MET A 1 -3.83 -14.56 20.57
C MET A 1 -3.73 -13.51 19.45
N LEU A 2 -2.59 -12.87 19.17
CA LEU A 2 -2.48 -11.91 18.03
C LEU A 2 -2.58 -12.59 16.65
N ALA A 3 -1.96 -13.75 16.48
CA ALA A 3 -2.11 -14.55 15.26
C ALA A 3 -3.56 -15.04 15.04
N ASP A 4 -4.37 -15.08 16.09
CA ASP A 4 -5.78 -15.46 16.00
C ASP A 4 -6.61 -14.27 15.50
N LEU A 5 -6.37 -13.07 16.04
CA LEU A 5 -7.07 -11.85 15.60
C LEU A 5 -6.77 -11.50 14.13
N ALA A 6 -5.50 -11.57 13.70
CA ALA A 6 -5.15 -11.28 12.31
C ALA A 6 -5.87 -12.25 11.34
N ARG A 7 -5.96 -13.54 11.70
CA ARG A 7 -6.70 -14.54 10.93
C ARG A 7 -8.20 -14.31 10.94
N GLU A 8 -8.76 -13.93 12.09
CA GLU A 8 -10.19 -13.64 12.23
C GLU A 8 -10.58 -12.44 11.37
N LEU A 9 -9.83 -11.33 11.45
CA LEU A 9 -10.07 -10.15 10.64
C LEU A 9 -9.91 -10.45 9.14
N TRP A 10 -8.93 -11.28 8.76
CA TRP A 10 -8.78 -11.73 7.38
C TRP A 10 -10.00 -12.53 6.90
N ALA A 11 -10.40 -13.57 7.66
CA ALA A 11 -11.55 -14.40 7.33
C ALA A 11 -12.85 -13.58 7.25
N ALA A 12 -13.01 -12.60 8.14
CA ALA A 12 -14.19 -11.73 8.16
C ALA A 12 -14.29 -10.77 6.96
N ASN A 13 -13.20 -10.55 6.21
CA ASN A 13 -13.16 -9.65 5.04
C ASN A 13 -12.74 -10.39 3.76
N GLU A 14 -12.84 -11.73 3.76
CA GLU A 14 -12.46 -12.54 2.61
C GLU A 14 -13.27 -12.17 1.37
N ASP A 15 -14.55 -11.85 1.53
CA ASP A 15 -15.44 -11.39 0.45
C ASP A 15 -14.92 -10.11 -0.22
N VAL A 16 -14.49 -9.12 0.57
CA VAL A 16 -13.89 -7.87 0.08
C VAL A 16 -12.56 -8.15 -0.61
N ALA A 17 -11.72 -9.01 -0.04
CA ALA A 17 -10.45 -9.40 -0.66
C ALA A 17 -10.67 -10.06 -2.04
N GLN A 18 -11.62 -10.98 -2.14
CA GLN A 18 -11.98 -11.63 -3.40
C GLN A 18 -12.55 -10.62 -4.40
N ALA A 19 -13.40 -9.68 -3.96
CA ALA A 19 -13.93 -8.62 -4.81
C ALA A 19 -12.80 -7.72 -5.37
N CYS A 20 -11.83 -7.34 -4.54
CA CYS A 20 -10.65 -6.60 -4.98
C CYS A 20 -9.82 -7.39 -5.99
N SER A 21 -9.55 -8.68 -5.74
CA SER A 21 -8.79 -9.53 -6.68
C SER A 21 -9.50 -9.76 -8.01
N ALA A 22 -10.84 -9.82 -8.00
CA ALA A 22 -11.65 -9.95 -9.20
C ALA A 22 -11.88 -8.62 -9.94
N HIS A 23 -11.54 -7.48 -9.34
CA HIS A 23 -11.79 -6.16 -9.92
C HIS A 23 -11.08 -6.00 -11.27
N PRO A 24 -11.72 -5.40 -12.31
CA PRO A 24 -11.13 -5.27 -13.64
C PRO A 24 -9.75 -4.60 -13.68
N PHE A 25 -9.51 -3.64 -12.77
CA PHE A 25 -8.19 -3.01 -12.64
C PHE A 25 -7.10 -4.03 -12.26
N VAL A 26 -7.33 -4.84 -11.22
CA VAL A 26 -6.35 -5.82 -10.72
C VAL A 26 -6.17 -6.97 -11.71
N ARG A 27 -7.27 -7.46 -12.30
CA ARG A 27 -7.23 -8.46 -13.37
C ARG A 27 -6.46 -7.97 -14.59
N GLY A 28 -6.77 -6.76 -15.05
CA GLY A 28 -6.08 -6.15 -16.19
C GLY A 28 -4.59 -5.92 -15.93
N LEU A 29 -4.21 -5.56 -14.69
CA LEU A 29 -2.81 -5.43 -14.32
C LEU A 29 -2.08 -6.79 -14.36
N ALA A 30 -2.69 -7.83 -13.79
CA ALA A 30 -2.12 -9.18 -13.78
C ALA A 30 -2.01 -9.79 -15.19
N GLU A 31 -2.96 -9.50 -16.08
CA GLU A 31 -3.02 -10.00 -17.45
C GLU A 31 -2.23 -9.12 -18.44
N GLY A 32 -1.72 -7.97 -18.01
CA GLY A 32 -1.00 -7.02 -18.87
C GLY A 32 -1.90 -6.28 -19.86
N THR A 33 -3.21 -6.24 -19.62
CA THR A 33 -4.22 -5.64 -20.50
C THR A 33 -4.76 -4.30 -19.98
N LEU A 34 -4.36 -3.87 -18.77
CA LEU A 34 -4.77 -2.60 -18.17
C LEU A 34 -4.33 -1.42 -19.06
N PRO A 35 -5.24 -0.49 -19.43
CA PRO A 35 -4.85 0.71 -20.14
C PRO A 35 -3.79 1.50 -19.37
N LEU A 36 -2.73 1.93 -20.06
CA LEU A 36 -1.65 2.67 -19.42
C LEU A 36 -2.16 3.95 -18.73
N THR A 37 -3.16 4.63 -19.29
CA THR A 37 -3.78 5.81 -18.67
C THR A 37 -4.39 5.52 -17.31
N SER A 38 -5.07 4.38 -17.15
CA SER A 38 -5.61 3.94 -15.85
C SER A 38 -4.50 3.68 -14.85
N PHE A 39 -3.39 3.05 -15.28
CA PHE A 39 -2.24 2.82 -14.41
C PHE A 39 -1.55 4.13 -14.00
N ARG A 40 -1.41 5.09 -14.92
CA ARG A 40 -0.88 6.44 -14.62
C ARG A 40 -1.72 7.14 -13.57
N SER A 41 -3.05 7.12 -13.72
CA SER A 41 -3.96 7.71 -12.73
C SER A 41 -3.87 7.02 -11.36
N PHE A 42 -3.72 5.70 -11.34
CA PHE A 42 -3.51 4.95 -10.10
C PHE A 42 -2.21 5.39 -9.40
N VAL A 43 -1.07 5.40 -10.09
CA VAL A 43 0.23 5.79 -9.50
C VAL A 43 0.21 7.25 -9.00
N ALA A 44 -0.45 8.15 -9.73
CA ALA A 44 -0.59 9.55 -9.30
C ALA A 44 -1.41 9.67 -7.99
N GLN A 45 -2.50 8.91 -7.87
CA GLN A 45 -3.32 8.89 -6.64
C GLN A 45 -2.59 8.19 -5.49
N ASP A 46 -1.88 7.09 -5.80
CA ASP A 46 -1.20 6.29 -4.80
C ASP A 46 -0.05 7.06 -4.13
N ALA A 47 0.57 8.03 -4.81
CA ALA A 47 1.52 8.95 -4.17
C ALA A 47 0.92 9.71 -2.97
N TYR A 48 -0.31 10.26 -3.11
CA TYR A 48 -1.00 10.94 -2.00
C TYR A 48 -1.43 9.96 -0.91
N PHE A 49 -1.85 8.75 -1.30
CA PHE A 49 -2.20 7.69 -0.37
C PHE A 49 -1.00 7.27 0.49
N LEU A 50 0.16 7.09 -0.13
CA LEU A 50 1.42 6.75 0.54
C LEU A 50 1.86 7.84 1.53
N GLU A 51 1.75 9.13 1.18
CA GLU A 51 2.04 10.21 2.12
C GLU A 51 1.14 10.16 3.38
N ALA A 52 -0.15 9.86 3.21
CA ALA A 52 -1.06 9.67 4.33
C ALA A 52 -0.64 8.46 5.19
N PHE A 53 -0.24 7.36 4.56
CA PHE A 53 0.28 6.17 5.25
C PHE A 53 1.57 6.45 6.03
N ALA A 54 2.52 7.20 5.47
CA ALA A 54 3.73 7.60 6.20
C ALA A 54 3.39 8.39 7.48
N ARG A 55 2.41 9.29 7.44
CA ARG A 55 1.94 10.04 8.62
C ARG A 55 1.25 9.14 9.65
N ALA A 56 0.46 8.16 9.19
CA ALA A 56 -0.17 7.18 10.07
C ALA A 56 0.89 6.29 10.76
N TYR A 57 1.90 5.82 10.01
CA TYR A 57 3.04 5.08 10.58
C TYR A 57 3.84 5.92 11.56
N GLY A 58 4.08 7.21 11.28
CA GLY A 58 4.72 8.12 12.24
C GLY A 58 3.93 8.24 13.55
N SER A 59 2.60 8.28 13.46
CA SER A 59 1.72 8.29 14.63
C SER A 59 1.77 6.97 15.41
N ALA A 60 1.84 5.84 14.71
CA ALA A 60 1.99 4.52 15.33
C ALA A 60 3.37 4.35 15.99
N LEU A 61 4.45 4.79 15.32
CA LEU A 61 5.81 4.79 15.83
C LEU A 61 5.91 5.56 17.15
N ALA A 62 5.34 6.76 17.22
CA ALA A 62 5.33 7.57 18.44
C ALA A 62 4.59 6.91 19.62
N ARG A 63 3.73 5.91 19.34
CA ARG A 63 2.90 5.19 20.32
C ARG A 63 3.37 3.75 20.55
N SER A 64 4.44 3.32 19.89
CA SER A 64 4.99 1.97 20.04
C SER A 64 5.42 1.74 21.49
N PRO A 65 4.99 0.63 22.12
CA PRO A 65 5.33 0.34 23.51
C PRO A 65 6.75 -0.25 23.66
N ASP A 66 7.35 -0.70 22.55
CA ASP A 66 8.62 -1.40 22.54
C ASP A 66 9.48 -1.03 21.33
N ARG A 67 10.75 -1.44 21.39
CA ARG A 67 11.73 -1.22 20.33
C ARG A 67 11.37 -1.92 19.02
N HIS A 68 10.69 -3.07 19.09
CA HIS A 68 10.30 -3.82 17.90
C HIS A 68 9.31 -3.01 17.05
N GLY A 69 8.30 -2.40 17.67
CA GLY A 69 7.36 -1.50 17.01
C GLY A 69 8.04 -0.25 16.44
N LEU A 70 9.01 0.34 17.15
CA LEU A 70 9.79 1.47 16.64
C LEU A 70 10.54 1.10 15.35
N GLU A 71 11.26 -0.02 15.35
CA GLU A 71 12.02 -0.50 14.18
C GLU A 71 11.09 -0.86 13.02
N ALA A 72 9.96 -1.52 13.30
CA ALA A 72 8.98 -1.90 12.28
C ALA A 72 8.35 -0.68 11.59
N PHE A 73 7.83 0.30 12.34
CA PHE A 73 7.22 1.48 11.73
C PHE A 73 8.25 2.40 11.08
N HIS A 74 9.49 2.46 11.59
CA HIS A 74 10.57 3.18 10.92
C HIS A 74 10.85 2.58 9.53
N ALA A 75 10.93 1.24 9.44
CA ALA A 75 11.11 0.55 8.17
C ALA A 75 9.95 0.81 7.19
N LEU A 76 8.70 0.81 7.68
CA LEU A 76 7.52 1.11 6.85
C LEU A 76 7.53 2.55 6.31
N ILE A 77 7.94 3.53 7.12
CA ILE A 77 8.11 4.92 6.65
C ILE A 77 9.20 5.00 5.59
N GLY A 78 10.34 4.32 5.81
CA GLY A 78 11.42 4.22 4.82
C GLY A 78 10.93 3.64 3.49
N GLY A 79 10.17 2.55 3.54
CA GLY A 79 9.57 1.92 2.36
C GLY A 79 8.65 2.87 1.58
N VAL A 80 7.83 3.66 2.27
CA VAL A 80 7.00 4.69 1.61
C VAL A 80 7.86 5.71 0.86
N LEU A 81 8.94 6.21 1.47
CA LEU A 81 9.81 7.20 0.84
C LEU A 81 10.53 6.65 -0.39
N ASP A 82 10.91 5.37 -0.37
CA ASP A 82 11.51 4.70 -1.51
C ASP A 82 10.50 4.46 -2.64
N GLU A 83 9.27 4.07 -2.30
CA GLU A 83 8.18 3.90 -3.28
C GLU A 83 7.82 5.23 -3.96
N LEU A 84 7.78 6.34 -3.21
CA LEU A 84 7.54 7.67 -3.80
C LEU A 84 8.63 8.08 -4.80
N LYS A 85 9.89 7.70 -4.56
CA LYS A 85 10.97 7.92 -5.54
C LYS A 85 10.76 7.05 -6.79
N LEU A 86 10.32 5.82 -6.62
CA LEU A 86 9.97 4.92 -7.73
C LEU A 86 8.81 5.50 -8.57
N HIS A 87 7.76 5.99 -7.92
CA HIS A 87 6.64 6.67 -8.57
C HIS A 87 7.10 7.89 -9.37
N ALA A 88 7.95 8.74 -8.79
CA ALA A 88 8.51 9.89 -9.49
C ALA A 88 9.32 9.46 -10.72
N ALA A 89 10.09 8.38 -10.63
CA ALA A 89 10.84 7.84 -11.76
C ALA A 89 9.94 7.26 -12.87
N TYR A 90 8.82 6.61 -12.52
CA TYR A 90 7.81 6.20 -13.51
C TYR A 90 7.15 7.40 -14.17
N ALA A 91 6.73 8.38 -13.38
CA ALA A 91 6.08 9.60 -13.88
C ALA A 91 6.99 10.37 -14.85
N ALA A 92 8.30 10.45 -14.58
CA ALA A 92 9.26 11.10 -15.47
C ALA A 92 9.39 10.43 -16.86
N ARG A 93 8.95 9.17 -17.01
CA ARG A 93 8.96 8.43 -18.29
C ARG A 93 7.65 8.61 -19.06
N TRP A 94 6.67 9.25 -18.46
CA TRP A 94 5.36 9.49 -19.05
C TRP A 94 5.33 10.93 -19.55
N GLU A 95 5.54 11.08 -20.86
CA GLU A 95 5.25 12.33 -21.58
C GLU A 95 3.80 12.79 -21.31
#